data_AF-A0A973IT72-F1
#
_entry.id   AF-A0A973IT72-F1
#
_cell.length_a   1.000
_cell.length_b   1.000
_cell.length_c   1.000
_cell.angle_alpha   90.00
_cell.angle_beta   90.00
_cell.angle_gamma   90.00
#
_symmetry.space_group_name_H-M   'P 1'
#
loop_
_entity.id
_entity.type
_entity.pdbx_description
1 polymer ?
#
loop_
_entity_poly.entity_id
_entity_poly.type
_entity_poly.pdbx_seq_one_letter_code
_entity_poly.pdbx_strand_id
1 'polypeptide(L)'
;KGLYYRYSKKEQYLFSFFLMGIMIFFICSILKTVDIQLGMALGLFAIFAILRFRTVNFSVKEMTYIFTIIGIALINSQANVPPPILGAISINTIILVSVYVLERYLQRKVLSSHTLIYYKTDLLKPDMYKELLQDISSQTGFKVEKVVIRKVDTGKGNAEIEIFYRDKP
;
A
#
# COMPACT_ATOMS: atom_id res chain seq x y z
N LYS A 1 13.86 3.85 -13.10
CA LYS A 1 12.50 3.33 -12.81
C LYS A 1 12.60 1.81 -12.72
N GLY A 2 12.53 1.23 -11.52
CA GLY A 2 12.89 -0.17 -11.25
C GLY A 2 11.97 -1.21 -11.90
N LEU A 3 12.55 -2.38 -12.21
CA LEU A 3 11.99 -3.47 -13.05
C LEU A 3 10.60 -3.98 -12.60
N TYR A 4 10.27 -3.89 -11.31
CA TYR A 4 8.99 -4.38 -10.78
C TYR A 4 7.79 -3.48 -11.13
N TYR A 5 8.03 -2.21 -11.45
CA TYR A 5 6.97 -1.22 -11.69
C TYR A 5 6.13 -1.50 -12.95
N ARG A 6 6.61 -2.37 -13.85
CA ARG A 6 5.97 -2.58 -15.15
C ARG A 6 4.86 -3.64 -15.14
N TYR A 7 4.76 -4.49 -14.10
CA TYR A 7 3.94 -5.71 -14.20
C TYR A 7 2.75 -5.81 -13.23
N SER A 8 2.68 -5.02 -12.16
CA SER A 8 1.53 -5.06 -11.26
C SER A 8 1.11 -3.66 -10.83
N LYS A 9 -0.06 -3.21 -11.34
CA LYS A 9 -0.72 -1.94 -10.98
C LYS A 9 -1.16 -1.85 -9.51
N LYS A 10 -0.78 -2.81 -8.65
CA LYS A 10 -1.16 -2.83 -7.24
C LYS A 10 0.00 -2.31 -6.39
N GLU A 11 0.06 -1.00 -6.26
CA GLU A 11 1.04 -0.25 -5.44
C GLU A 11 1.17 -0.79 -3.99
N GLN A 12 0.10 -1.39 -3.47
CA GLN A 12 0.08 -2.07 -2.17
C GLN A 12 1.11 -3.19 -2.04
N TYR A 13 1.45 -3.91 -3.11
CA TYR A 13 2.43 -5.00 -3.07
C TYR A 13 3.87 -4.47 -2.98
N LEU A 14 4.15 -3.32 -3.58
CA LEU A 14 5.46 -2.67 -3.48
C LEU A 14 5.72 -2.24 -2.03
N PHE A 15 4.75 -1.57 -1.41
CA PHE A 15 4.81 -1.19 0.00
C PHE A 15 5.08 -2.41 0.88
N SER A 16 4.26 -3.46 0.72
CA SER A 16 4.37 -4.68 1.48
C SER A 16 5.72 -5.38 1.30
N PHE A 17 6.24 -5.47 0.08
CA PHE A 17 7.52 -6.11 -0.20
C PHE A 17 8.71 -5.38 0.44
N PHE A 18 8.77 -4.06 0.29
CA PHE A 18 9.86 -3.28 0.88
C PHE A 18 9.82 -3.32 2.41
N LEU A 19 8.66 -3.09 3.01
CA LEU A 19 8.53 -3.08 4.46
C LEU A 19 8.81 -4.47 5.06
N MET A 20 8.31 -5.53 4.44
CA MET A 20 8.61 -6.90 4.85
C MET A 20 10.10 -7.23 4.71
N GLY A 21 10.76 -6.76 3.65
CA GLY A 21 12.22 -6.90 3.48
C GLY A 21 13.01 -6.20 4.58
N ILE A 22 12.65 -4.97 4.94
CA ILE A 22 13.29 -4.22 6.05
C ILE A 22 13.11 -4.98 7.36
N MET A 23 11.90 -5.47 7.65
CA MET A 23 11.61 -6.21 8.88
C MET A 23 12.36 -7.54 8.95
N ILE A 24 12.40 -8.31 7.86
CA ILE A 24 13.16 -9.57 7.80
C ILE A 24 14.65 -9.31 8.03
N PHE A 25 15.22 -8.25 7.43
CA PHE A 25 16.61 -7.88 7.64
C PHE A 25 16.93 -7.63 9.13
N PHE A 26 16.12 -6.83 9.82
CA PHE A 26 16.33 -6.55 11.24
C PHE A 26 16.14 -7.79 12.12
N ILE A 27 15.11 -8.59 11.85
CA ILE A 27 14.88 -9.85 12.57
C ILE A 27 16.09 -10.79 12.41
N CYS A 28 16.58 -10.99 11.19
CA CYS A 28 17.77 -11.79 10.90
C CYS A 28 19.04 -11.23 11.57
N SER A 29 19.18 -9.91 11.65
CA SER A 29 20.32 -9.29 12.34
C SER A 29 20.32 -9.57 13.84
N ILE A 30 19.13 -9.61 14.47
CA ILE A 30 18.98 -9.94 15.88
C ILE A 30 19.21 -11.43 16.11
N LEU A 31 18.65 -12.29 15.26
CA LEU A 31 18.89 -13.75 15.26
C LEU A 31 20.38 -14.11 15.28
N LYS A 32 21.23 -13.33 14.60
CA LYS A 32 22.67 -13.56 14.57
C LYS A 32 23.38 -13.12 15.86
N THR A 33 22.82 -12.14 16.56
CA THR A 33 23.49 -11.47 17.69
C THR A 33 23.02 -12.04 19.04
N VAL A 34 21.85 -12.68 19.07
CA VAL A 34 21.19 -13.14 20.29
C VAL A 34 20.77 -14.59 20.15
N ASP A 35 21.08 -15.41 21.15
CA ASP A 35 20.51 -16.75 21.27
C ASP A 35 19.01 -16.62 21.52
N ILE A 36 18.22 -16.87 20.46
CA ILE A 36 16.76 -16.86 20.58
C ILE A 36 16.33 -17.96 21.54
N GLN A 37 15.75 -17.56 22.66
CA GLN A 37 15.14 -18.48 23.61
C GLN A 37 14.02 -19.26 22.91
N LEU A 38 13.97 -20.57 23.14
CA LEU A 38 12.97 -21.46 22.56
C LEU A 38 11.53 -20.94 22.72
N GLY A 39 11.21 -20.33 23.87
CA GLY A 39 9.90 -19.73 24.15
C GLY A 39 9.49 -18.61 23.19
N MET A 40 10.44 -17.84 22.68
CA MET A 40 10.19 -16.76 21.70
C MET A 40 9.85 -17.31 20.32
N ALA A 41 10.57 -18.34 19.86
CA ALA A 41 10.26 -19.03 18.61
C ALA A 41 8.86 -19.66 18.68
N LEU A 42 8.55 -20.34 19.78
CA LEU A 42 7.23 -20.93 20.02
C LEU A 42 6.11 -19.87 20.03
N GLY A 43 6.32 -18.72 20.68
CA GLY A 43 5.37 -17.61 20.69
C GLY A 43 5.10 -17.04 19.30
N LEU A 44 6.15 -16.87 18.48
CA LEU A 44 6.01 -16.38 17.11
C LEU A 44 5.24 -17.37 16.22
N PHE A 45 5.51 -18.67 16.35
CA PHE A 45 4.74 -19.72 15.66
C PHE A 45 3.27 -19.72 16.08
N ALA A 46 2.97 -19.55 17.37
CA ALA A 46 1.59 -19.48 17.87
C ALA A 46 0.84 -18.26 17.30
N ILE A 47 1.50 -17.10 17.24
CA ILE A 47 0.93 -15.90 16.61
C ILE A 47 0.64 -16.16 15.14
N PHE A 48 1.59 -16.72 14.38
CA PHE A 48 1.35 -17.04 12.97
C PHE A 48 0.25 -18.09 12.75
N ALA A 49 0.12 -19.06 13.65
CA ALA A 49 -0.97 -20.03 13.62
C ALA A 49 -2.33 -19.35 13.81
N ILE A 50 -2.49 -18.51 14.84
CA ILE A 50 -3.72 -17.72 15.06
C ILE A 50 -4.00 -16.82 13.85
N LEU A 51 -2.94 -16.16 13.35
CA LEU A 51 -3.03 -15.28 12.19
C LEU A 51 -3.40 -16.01 10.89
N ARG A 52 -3.22 -17.34 10.83
CA ARG A 52 -3.62 -18.20 9.71
C ARG A 52 -5.07 -18.68 9.83
N PHE A 53 -5.57 -18.88 11.04
CA PHE A 53 -6.94 -19.36 11.30
C PHE A 53 -8.02 -18.27 11.25
N ARG A 54 -7.63 -17.02 11.02
CA ARG A 54 -8.59 -15.92 10.91
C ARG A 54 -9.38 -15.99 9.60
N THR A 55 -10.69 -15.88 9.72
CA THR A 55 -11.68 -15.96 8.62
C THR A 55 -11.83 -14.65 7.83
N VAL A 56 -11.17 -13.56 8.27
CA VAL A 56 -11.21 -12.25 7.61
C VAL A 56 -10.18 -12.20 6.49
N ASN A 57 -10.61 -11.80 5.29
CA ASN A 57 -9.73 -11.53 4.16
C ASN A 57 -8.96 -10.22 4.40
N PHE A 58 -7.76 -10.30 4.97
CA PHE A 58 -6.90 -9.13 5.08
C PHE A 58 -6.28 -8.79 3.72
N SER A 59 -6.27 -7.50 3.42
CA SER A 59 -5.46 -6.97 2.33
C SER A 59 -3.98 -7.22 2.61
N VAL A 60 -3.19 -7.29 1.54
CA VAL A 60 -1.73 -7.50 1.62
C VAL A 60 -1.06 -6.42 2.49
N LYS A 61 -1.60 -5.20 2.47
CA LYS A 61 -1.11 -4.07 3.27
C LYS A 61 -1.29 -4.30 4.78
N GLU A 62 -2.48 -4.74 5.19
CA GLU A 62 -2.80 -4.99 6.61
C GLU A 62 -1.96 -6.13 7.18
N MET A 63 -1.76 -7.19 6.39
CA MET A 63 -0.86 -8.28 6.76
C MET A 63 0.57 -7.79 7.04
N THR A 64 1.08 -6.87 6.21
CA THR A 64 2.41 -6.27 6.42
C THR A 64 2.47 -5.40 7.67
N TYR A 65 1.44 -4.60 7.95
CA TYR A 65 1.41 -3.81 9.20
C TYR A 65 1.42 -4.71 10.43
N ILE A 66 0.63 -5.79 10.43
CA ILE A 66 0.64 -6.77 11.53
C ILE A 66 2.01 -7.42 11.68
N PHE A 67 2.63 -7.83 10.58
CA PHE A 67 4.00 -8.37 10.60
C PHE A 67 5.01 -7.37 11.15
N THR A 68 4.87 -6.08 10.79
CA THR A 68 5.73 -5.00 11.28
C THR A 68 5.59 -4.80 12.78
N ILE A 69 4.34 -4.76 13.30
CA ILE A 69 4.07 -4.65 14.74
C ILE A 69 4.68 -5.82 15.50
N ILE A 70 4.52 -7.05 15.00
CA ILE A 70 5.12 -8.25 15.60
C ILE A 70 6.64 -8.14 15.61
N GLY A 71 7.25 -7.72 14.50
CA GLY A 71 8.70 -7.55 14.43
C GLY A 71 9.23 -6.46 15.36
N ILE A 72 8.51 -5.34 15.53
CA ILE A 72 8.85 -4.30 16.52
C ILE A 72 8.77 -4.86 17.94
N ALA A 73 7.71 -5.62 18.27
CA ALA A 73 7.58 -6.27 19.57
C ALA A 73 8.73 -7.27 19.82
N LEU A 74 9.15 -7.99 18.77
CA LEU A 74 10.27 -8.91 18.80
C LEU A 74 11.59 -8.19 19.09
N ILE A 75 11.85 -7.08 18.40
CA ILE A 75 13.04 -6.24 18.59
C ILE A 75 13.07 -5.68 20.02
N ASN A 76 11.92 -5.18 20.50
CA ASN A 76 11.79 -4.61 21.84
C ASN A 76 11.95 -5.65 22.95
N SER A 77 11.46 -6.87 22.75
CA SER A 77 11.66 -7.97 23.70
C SER A 77 13.16 -8.29 23.90
N GLN A 78 13.97 -8.05 22.87
CA GLN A 78 15.42 -8.28 22.90
C GLN A 78 16.23 -7.03 23.28
N ALA A 79 15.59 -5.94 23.70
CA ALA A 79 16.24 -4.68 24.06
C ALA A 79 17.01 -4.71 25.40
N ASN A 80 17.32 -5.89 25.95
CA ASN A 80 18.17 -6.05 27.14
C ASN A 80 19.65 -6.27 26.80
N VAL A 81 20.05 -6.27 25.52
CA VAL A 81 21.44 -6.46 25.07
C VAL A 81 22.19 -5.11 24.98
N PRO A 82 23.38 -4.92 25.61
CA PRO A 82 24.06 -3.62 25.64
C PRO A 82 24.49 -3.06 24.27
N PRO A 83 24.33 -1.76 23.95
CA PRO A 83 23.65 -0.72 24.74
C PRO A 83 22.11 -0.82 24.58
N PRO A 84 21.36 -1.16 25.63
CA PRO A 84 20.06 -1.84 25.48
C PRO A 84 18.95 -0.92 24.96
N ILE A 85 18.90 0.29 25.51
CA ILE A 85 17.82 1.24 25.25
C ILE A 85 18.12 2.06 23.99
N LEU A 86 19.37 2.48 23.80
CA LEU A 86 19.75 3.36 22.70
C LEU A 86 19.72 2.63 21.34
N GLY A 87 20.15 1.36 21.30
CA GLY A 87 20.07 0.54 20.10
C GLY A 87 18.63 0.26 19.68
N ALA A 88 17.77 -0.14 20.63
CA ALA A 88 16.35 -0.41 20.36
C ALA A 88 15.60 0.84 19.88
N ILE A 89 15.82 2.00 20.50
CA ILE A 89 15.24 3.28 20.06
C ILE A 89 15.68 3.62 18.63
N SER A 90 16.97 3.42 18.32
CA SER A 90 17.51 3.70 16.98
C SER A 90 16.85 2.82 15.91
N ILE A 91 16.74 1.51 16.15
CA ILE A 91 16.10 0.57 15.20
C ILE A 91 14.62 0.91 15.02
N ASN A 92 13.89 1.15 16.12
CA ASN A 92 12.47 1.52 16.04
C ASN A 92 12.27 2.83 15.28
N THR A 93 13.13 3.81 15.49
CA THR A 93 13.09 5.09 14.76
C THR A 93 13.32 4.86 13.27
N ILE A 94 14.29 4.01 12.89
CA ILE A 94 14.54 3.66 11.48
C ILE A 94 13.33 2.96 10.86
N ILE A 95 12.69 2.02 11.56
CA ILE A 95 11.49 1.33 11.08
C ILE A 95 10.34 2.32 10.90
N LEU A 96 10.07 3.18 11.89
CA LEU A 96 9.01 4.19 11.81
C LEU A 96 9.24 5.19 10.67
N VAL A 97 10.48 5.69 10.53
CA VAL A 97 10.85 6.58 9.42
C VAL A 97 10.67 5.87 8.08
N SER A 98 11.05 4.59 7.99
CA SER A 98 10.87 3.80 6.78
C SER A 98 9.38 3.66 6.42
N VAL A 99 8.53 3.31 7.40
CA VAL A 99 7.07 3.24 7.21
C VAL A 99 6.54 4.59 6.72
N TYR A 100 6.93 5.68 7.37
CA TYR A 100 6.48 7.03 7.01
C TYR A 100 6.91 7.43 5.59
N VAL A 101 8.17 7.20 5.21
CA VAL A 101 8.68 7.50 3.86
C VAL A 101 7.96 6.66 2.81
N LEU A 102 7.80 5.35 3.06
CA LEU A 102 7.11 4.45 2.14
C LEU A 102 5.63 4.86 1.98
N GLU A 103 4.95 5.16 3.07
CA GLU A 103 3.55 5.58 3.07
C GLU A 103 3.37 6.93 2.34
N ARG A 104 4.24 7.91 2.62
CA ARG A 104 4.20 9.21 1.95
C ARG A 104 4.48 9.11 0.46
N TYR A 105 5.41 8.25 0.05
CA TYR A 105 5.70 7.99 -1.35
C TYR A 105 4.53 7.30 -2.07
N LEU A 106 3.80 6.42 -1.37
CA LEU A 106 2.62 5.73 -1.90
C LEU A 106 1.42 6.67 -2.02
N GLN A 107 1.09 7.42 -0.96
CA GLN A 107 -0.03 8.37 -0.94
C GLN A 107 0.07 9.44 -2.03
N ARG A 108 1.28 9.83 -2.43
CA ARG A 108 1.51 10.77 -3.55
C ARG A 108 0.99 10.25 -4.90
N LYS A 109 0.70 8.96 -5.03
CA LYS A 109 0.34 8.31 -6.31
C LYS A 109 -1.05 7.70 -6.34
N VAL A 110 -1.72 7.57 -5.19
CA VAL A 110 -3.10 7.09 -5.14
C VAL A 110 -4.02 8.20 -5.68
N LEU A 111 -4.44 8.05 -6.92
CA LEU A 111 -5.56 8.81 -7.47
C LEU A 111 -6.85 8.13 -6.99
N SER A 112 -7.75 8.89 -6.38
CA SER A 112 -9.09 8.42 -6.06
C SER A 112 -9.80 8.08 -7.37
N SER A 113 -10.45 6.92 -7.44
CA SER A 113 -11.24 6.53 -8.60
C SER A 113 -12.73 6.57 -8.30
N HIS A 114 -13.52 7.05 -9.26
CA HIS A 114 -14.97 7.04 -9.20
C HIS A 114 -15.54 6.60 -10.55
N THR A 115 -16.51 5.71 -10.51
CA THR A 115 -17.19 5.23 -11.72
C THR A 115 -18.48 6.01 -11.89
N LEU A 116 -18.67 6.58 -13.09
CA LEU A 116 -19.88 7.34 -13.42
C LEU A 116 -20.37 7.00 -14.82
N ILE A 117 -21.68 7.18 -15.02
CA ILE A 117 -22.32 6.99 -16.33
C ILE A 117 -22.25 8.33 -17.06
N TYR A 118 -21.58 8.34 -18.19
CA TYR A 118 -21.38 9.51 -19.04
C TYR A 118 -22.25 9.42 -20.29
N TYR A 119 -23.00 10.48 -20.58
CA TYR A 119 -24.05 10.47 -21.61
C TYR A 119 -23.64 11.15 -22.93
N LYS A 120 -22.52 11.88 -22.97
CA LYS A 120 -22.04 12.52 -24.21
C LYS A 120 -21.06 11.61 -24.95
N THR A 121 -21.58 10.68 -25.75
CA THR A 121 -20.75 9.72 -26.49
C THR A 121 -19.87 10.36 -27.57
N ASP A 122 -20.20 11.56 -28.05
CA ASP A 122 -19.42 12.29 -29.07
C ASP A 122 -18.01 12.68 -28.60
N LEU A 123 -17.85 12.89 -27.29
CA LEU A 123 -16.61 13.27 -26.64
C LEU A 123 -15.71 12.09 -26.25
N LEU A 124 -16.14 10.85 -26.54
CA LEU A 124 -15.35 9.63 -26.26
C LEU A 124 -14.24 9.37 -27.29
N LYS A 125 -14.11 10.22 -28.32
CA LYS A 125 -13.09 10.09 -29.35
C LYS A 125 -11.69 10.37 -28.79
N PRO A 126 -10.63 9.65 -29.25
CA PRO A 126 -9.27 9.86 -28.77
C PRO A 126 -8.78 11.31 -28.92
N ASP A 127 -9.20 11.98 -29.99
CA ASP A 127 -8.79 13.36 -30.31
C ASP A 127 -9.41 14.40 -29.37
N MET A 128 -10.54 14.06 -28.74
CA MET A 128 -11.33 14.95 -27.86
C MET A 128 -11.01 14.74 -26.38
N TYR A 129 -9.95 13.98 -26.06
CA TYR A 129 -9.62 13.61 -24.68
C TYR A 129 -9.43 14.80 -23.74
N LYS A 130 -8.89 15.93 -24.24
CA LYS A 130 -8.75 17.17 -23.45
C LYS A 130 -10.10 17.78 -23.08
N GLU A 131 -11.03 17.81 -24.01
CA GLU A 131 -12.38 18.34 -23.78
C GLU A 131 -13.19 17.42 -22.87
N LEU A 132 -13.05 16.10 -23.03
CA LEU A 132 -13.64 15.10 -22.14
C LEU A 132 -13.20 15.30 -20.68
N LEU A 133 -11.89 15.52 -20.45
CA LEU A 133 -11.38 15.80 -19.11
C LEU A 133 -11.96 17.08 -18.52
N GLN A 134 -12.10 18.13 -19.33
CA GLN A 134 -12.63 19.41 -18.89
C GLN A 134 -14.12 19.33 -18.56
N ASP A 135 -14.92 18.68 -19.41
CA ASP A 135 -16.35 18.48 -19.20
C ASP A 135 -16.59 17.67 -17.91
N ILE A 136 -15.91 16.54 -17.73
CA ILE A 136 -16.09 15.73 -16.51
C ILE A 136 -15.57 16.47 -15.27
N SER A 137 -14.46 17.22 -15.38
CA SER A 137 -13.96 18.03 -14.28
C SER A 137 -14.95 19.13 -13.87
N SER A 138 -15.64 19.73 -14.85
CA SER A 138 -16.68 20.74 -14.60
C SER A 138 -17.95 20.16 -13.96
N GLN A 139 -18.37 18.96 -14.38
CA GLN A 139 -19.56 18.31 -13.84
C GLN A 139 -19.34 17.72 -12.45
N THR A 140 -18.16 17.17 -12.20
CA THR A 140 -17.84 16.49 -10.94
C THR A 140 -17.22 17.40 -9.88
N GLY A 141 -16.74 18.59 -10.27
CA GLY A 141 -15.98 19.49 -9.39
C GLY A 141 -14.57 18.99 -9.05
N PHE A 142 -14.19 17.78 -9.46
CA PHE A 142 -12.87 17.20 -9.22
C PHE A 142 -11.90 17.56 -10.33
N LYS A 143 -10.62 17.73 -9.97
CA LYS A 143 -9.54 17.85 -10.95
C LYS A 143 -9.18 16.45 -11.48
N VAL A 144 -9.90 16.01 -12.51
CA VAL A 144 -9.69 14.71 -13.16
C VAL A 144 -8.35 14.71 -13.90
N GLU A 145 -7.48 13.76 -13.56
CA GLU A 145 -6.16 13.60 -14.19
C GLU A 145 -6.19 12.52 -15.28
N LYS A 146 -7.09 11.54 -15.16
CA LYS A 146 -7.19 10.44 -16.11
C LYS A 146 -8.60 9.87 -16.18
N VAL A 147 -9.02 9.46 -17.37
CA VAL A 147 -10.30 8.79 -17.62
C VAL A 147 -10.03 7.43 -18.27
N VAL A 148 -10.72 6.40 -17.82
CA VAL A 148 -10.69 5.06 -18.41
C VAL A 148 -12.11 4.67 -18.78
N ILE A 149 -12.34 4.41 -20.06
CA ILE A 149 -13.64 3.94 -20.55
C ILE A 149 -13.74 2.44 -20.24
N ARG A 150 -14.74 2.04 -19.45
CA ARG A 150 -14.96 0.63 -19.10
C ARG A 150 -15.90 -0.05 -20.09
N LYS A 151 -17.01 0.60 -20.40
CA LYS A 151 -18.03 0.06 -21.31
C LYS A 151 -18.68 1.20 -22.08
N VAL A 152 -18.98 0.97 -23.35
CA VAL A 152 -19.74 1.90 -24.20
C VAL A 152 -20.99 1.18 -24.67
N ASP A 153 -22.17 1.69 -24.32
CA ASP A 153 -23.46 1.18 -24.77
C ASP A 153 -24.01 2.13 -25.85
N THR A 154 -23.60 1.89 -27.11
CA THR A 154 -23.99 2.70 -28.27
C THR A 154 -25.51 2.77 -28.46
N GLY A 155 -26.25 1.71 -28.07
CA GLY A 155 -27.71 1.68 -28.19
C GLY A 155 -28.45 2.60 -27.21
N LYS A 156 -27.86 2.92 -26.05
CA LYS A 156 -28.43 3.83 -25.04
C LYS A 156 -27.79 5.21 -25.04
N GLY A 157 -26.78 5.43 -25.89
CA GLY A 157 -26.05 6.69 -25.95
C GLY A 157 -25.29 7.02 -24.66
N ASN A 158 -24.80 6.01 -23.93
CA ASN A 158 -24.04 6.22 -22.69
C ASN A 158 -22.81 5.33 -22.61
N ALA A 159 -21.85 5.75 -21.79
CA ALA A 159 -20.64 5.01 -21.50
C ALA A 159 -20.37 5.00 -19.98
N GLU A 160 -19.97 3.85 -19.48
CA GLU A 160 -19.46 3.71 -18.13
C GLU A 160 -17.97 4.09 -18.14
N ILE A 161 -17.65 5.17 -17.43
CA ILE A 161 -16.29 5.69 -17.35
C ILE A 161 -15.81 5.70 -15.90
N GLU A 162 -14.54 5.34 -15.72
CA GLU A 162 -13.84 5.43 -14.45
C GLU A 162 -12.91 6.65 -14.50
N ILE A 163 -13.17 7.63 -13.66
CA ILE A 163 -12.34 8.82 -13.53
C ILE A 163 -11.36 8.65 -12.38
N PHE A 164 -10.14 9.10 -12.60
CA PHE A 164 -9.08 9.18 -11.60
C PHE A 164 -8.80 10.64 -11.33
N TYR A 165 -9.07 11.08 -10.11
CA TYR A 165 -8.85 12.46 -9.68
C TYR A 165 -7.96 12.47 -8.45
N ARG A 166 -7.27 13.60 -8.26
CA ARG A 166 -6.57 13.85 -7.00
C ARG A 166 -7.57 14.48 -6.05
N ASP A 167 -7.92 13.75 -4.99
CA ASP A 167 -8.65 14.33 -3.87
C ASP A 167 -7.82 15.50 -3.35
N LYS A 168 -8.36 16.72 -3.46
CA LYS A 168 -7.80 17.85 -2.74
C LYS A 168 -8.36 17.77 -1.32
N PRO A 169 -7.52 17.81 -0.28
CA PRO A 169 -8.01 18.03 1.07
C PRO A 169 -8.75 19.37 1.17
#